data_AF-A0AAJ2WEY4-F1
#
_entry.id   AF-A0AAJ2WEY4-F1
#
_cell.length_a   1.000
_cell.length_b   1.000
_cell.length_c   1.000
_cell.angle_alpha   90.00
_cell.angle_beta   90.00
_cell.angle_gamma   90.00
#
_symmetry.space_group_name_H-M   'P 1'
#
loop_
_entity.id
_entity.type
_entity.pdbx_description
1 polymer ?
#
loop_
_entity_poly.entity_id
_entity_poly.type
_entity_poly.pdbx_seq_one_letter_code
_entity_poly.pdbx_strand_id
1 'polypeptide(L)'
;MKTKNIIKTGLVVVGLGALAFGAKKVADDHKLMKNQEELTAIVRDYFSEMGEIGTLYVQVYESSLERLVGGVIFEDGRHYTFVYEDEDLIYEEEVL
;
A
#
# COMPACT_ATOMS: atom_id res chain seq x y z
N MET A 1 11.90 25.61 -39.76
CA MET A 1 11.18 24.51 -39.06
C MET A 1 12.21 23.44 -38.74
N LYS A 2 12.34 22.80 -37.57
CA LYS A 2 11.39 22.48 -36.49
C LYS A 2 12.04 22.61 -35.09
N THR A 3 11.26 23.14 -34.15
CA THR A 3 11.44 23.15 -32.70
C THR A 3 11.29 21.73 -32.11
N LYS A 4 12.03 21.40 -31.05
CA LYS A 4 11.82 20.16 -30.27
C LYS A 4 11.35 20.51 -28.86
N ASN A 5 10.07 20.26 -28.60
CA ASN A 5 9.39 20.52 -27.34
C ASN A 5 9.53 19.32 -26.38
N ILE A 6 10.00 19.63 -25.16
CA ILE A 6 9.52 19.20 -23.82
C ILE A 6 8.44 18.10 -23.73
N ILE A 7 8.68 17.08 -22.90
CA ILE A 7 7.63 16.30 -22.23
C ILE A 7 8.05 16.10 -20.76
N LYS A 8 7.40 16.83 -19.84
CA LYS A 8 7.36 16.53 -18.41
C LYS A 8 6.20 15.54 -18.22
N THR A 9 6.49 14.25 -18.07
CA THR A 9 5.47 13.26 -17.73
C THR A 9 5.25 13.31 -16.22
N GLY A 10 4.34 14.18 -15.79
CA GLY A 10 3.72 14.06 -14.48
C GLY A 10 2.79 12.86 -14.51
N LEU A 11 3.15 11.80 -13.79
CA LEU A 11 2.29 10.65 -13.57
C LEU A 11 1.24 11.07 -12.53
N VAL A 12 0.10 11.56 -12.99
CA VAL A 12 -1.09 11.69 -12.15
C VAL A 12 -1.68 10.30 -11.99
N VAL A 13 -1.37 9.64 -10.87
CA VAL A 13 -2.08 8.43 -10.46
C VAL A 13 -3.47 8.87 -9.99
N VAL A 14 -4.47 8.62 -10.83
CA VAL A 14 -5.88 8.76 -10.48
C VAL A 14 -6.17 7.67 -9.45
N GLY A 15 -6.34 8.05 -8.19
CA GLY A 15 -6.83 7.15 -7.14
C GLY A 15 -8.18 6.57 -7.55
N LEU A 16 -8.18 5.31 -7.98
CA LEU A 16 -9.39 4.53 -8.19
C LEU A 16 -9.85 4.01 -6.83
N GLY A 17 -10.84 4.67 -6.24
CA GLY A 17 -11.39 4.29 -4.94
C GLY A 17 -12.83 4.73 -4.74
N ALA A 18 -13.70 4.51 -5.74
CA ALA A 18 -15.15 4.60 -5.53
C ALA A 18 -15.69 3.20 -5.23
N LEU A 19 -15.81 2.83 -3.95
CA LEU A 19 -16.61 1.68 -3.55
C LEU A 19 -17.56 2.05 -2.41
N ALA A 20 -18.84 1.87 -2.70
CA ALA A 20 -19.97 2.20 -1.84
C ALA A 20 -19.97 1.32 -0.59
N PHE A 21 -19.89 1.94 0.58
CA PHE A 21 -20.02 1.27 1.88
C PHE A 21 -21.47 0.75 2.07
N GLY A 22 -21.70 -0.50 1.67
CA GLY A 22 -22.87 -1.29 2.06
C GLY A 22 -22.70 -1.81 3.48
N ALA A 23 -23.68 -1.55 4.33
CA ALA A 23 -23.68 -1.81 5.77
C ALA A 23 -23.55 -3.30 6.13
N LYS A 24 -22.41 -3.73 6.70
CA LYS A 24 -22.34 -4.90 7.60
C LYS A 24 -21.05 -4.90 8.44
N LYS A 25 -20.96 -4.02 9.44
CA LYS A 25 -19.87 -3.99 10.43
C LYS A 25 -20.43 -4.51 11.75
N VAL A 26 -19.72 -5.43 12.43
CA VAL A 26 -19.69 -5.70 13.90
C VAL A 26 -19.44 -7.18 14.24
N ALA A 27 -19.70 -8.15 13.36
CA ALA A 27 -19.46 -9.57 13.69
C ALA A 27 -18.08 -10.12 13.25
N ASP A 28 -17.45 -9.53 12.24
CA ASP A 28 -16.25 -10.08 11.61
C ASP A 28 -14.91 -9.57 12.20
N ASP A 29 -14.94 -8.61 13.12
CA ASP A 29 -13.72 -7.90 13.59
C ASP A 29 -12.67 -8.86 14.19
N HIS A 30 -13.10 -9.96 14.83
CA HIS A 30 -12.16 -10.95 15.39
C HIS A 30 -11.49 -11.86 14.35
N LYS A 31 -12.16 -12.14 13.22
CA LYS A 31 -11.55 -12.87 12.09
C LYS A 31 -10.72 -11.94 11.22
N LEU A 32 -11.17 -10.69 11.06
CA LEU A 32 -10.48 -9.60 10.37
C LEU A 32 -9.06 -9.38 10.91
N MET A 33 -8.90 -9.29 12.24
CA MET A 33 -7.59 -9.02 12.85
C MET A 33 -6.57 -10.14 12.62
N LYS A 34 -7.02 -11.41 12.68
CA LYS A 34 -6.12 -12.55 12.45
C LYS A 34 -5.58 -12.59 11.02
N ASN A 35 -6.45 -12.30 10.03
CA ASN A 35 -6.01 -12.24 8.64
C ASN A 35 -5.07 -11.05 8.40
N GLN A 36 -5.34 -9.90 9.02
CA GLN A 36 -4.53 -8.71 8.84
C GLN A 36 -3.11 -8.87 9.43
N GLU A 37 -2.97 -9.54 10.57
CA GLU A 37 -1.66 -9.87 11.14
C GLU A 37 -0.85 -10.78 10.20
N GLU A 38 -1.49 -11.80 9.61
CA GLU A 38 -0.86 -12.71 8.64
C GLU A 38 -0.42 -11.97 7.37
N LEU A 39 -1.29 -11.14 6.79
CA LEU A 39 -0.96 -10.32 5.62
C LEU A 39 0.16 -9.32 5.92
N THR A 40 0.12 -8.70 7.10
CA THR A 40 1.17 -7.77 7.53
C THR A 40 2.50 -8.48 7.70
N ALA A 41 2.51 -9.73 8.19
CA ALA A 41 3.72 -10.52 8.31
C ALA A 41 4.34 -10.85 6.93
N ILE A 42 3.52 -11.21 5.94
CA ILE A 42 3.97 -11.45 4.56
C ILE A 42 4.61 -10.19 3.97
N VAL A 43 3.92 -9.05 4.07
CA VAL A 43 4.43 -7.78 3.56
C VAL A 43 5.70 -7.35 4.30
N ARG A 44 5.76 -7.55 5.62
CA ARG A 44 6.95 -7.25 6.42
C ARG A 44 8.16 -8.10 6.01
N ASP A 45 7.95 -9.39 5.80
CA ASP A 45 9.00 -10.31 5.37
C ASP A 45 9.57 -9.87 4.01
N TYR A 46 8.71 -9.60 3.04
CA TYR A 46 9.11 -9.09 1.73
C TYR A 46 9.96 -7.81 1.81
N PHE A 47 9.49 -6.80 2.54
CA PHE A 47 10.25 -5.54 2.66
C PHE A 47 11.53 -5.69 3.50
N SER A 48 11.60 -6.68 4.39
CA SER A 48 12.82 -6.93 5.17
C SER A 48 13.99 -7.42 4.31
N GLU A 49 13.71 -8.04 3.15
CA GLU A 49 14.74 -8.40 2.16
C GLU A 49 15.34 -7.16 1.46
N MET A 50 14.62 -6.03 1.46
CA MET A 50 15.02 -4.78 0.80
C MET A 50 15.79 -3.82 1.72
N GLY A 51 15.82 -4.07 3.03
CA GLY A 51 16.52 -3.25 4.01
C GLY A 51 15.93 -3.33 5.41
N GLU A 52 16.52 -2.58 6.34
CA GLU A 52 16.05 -2.48 7.72
C GLU A 52 14.80 -1.60 7.80
N ILE A 53 13.67 -2.22 8.16
CA ILE A 53 12.39 -1.54 8.32
C ILE A 53 12.39 -0.76 9.63
N GLY A 54 12.27 0.56 9.56
CA GLY A 54 12.07 1.41 10.74
C GLY A 54 10.60 1.45 11.16
N THR A 55 9.67 1.59 10.21
CA THR A 55 8.22 1.59 10.50
C THR A 55 7.43 0.96 9.37
N LEU A 56 6.52 0.04 9.70
CA LEU A 56 5.50 -0.50 8.81
C LEU A 56 4.13 -0.10 9.38
N TYR A 57 3.31 0.57 8.57
CA TYR A 57 1.97 0.98 8.98
C TYR A 57 0.91 0.51 7.97
N VAL A 58 -0.28 0.22 8.49
CA VAL A 58 -1.43 -0.24 7.71
C VAL A 58 -2.53 0.80 7.80
N GLN A 59 -3.08 1.18 6.64
CA GLN A 59 -4.22 2.08 6.53
C GLN A 59 -5.51 1.25 6.65
N VAL A 60 -5.99 1.11 7.89
CA VAL A 60 -7.15 0.25 8.24
C VAL A 60 -8.43 0.67 7.50
N TYR A 61 -8.56 1.94 7.11
CA TYR A 61 -9.74 2.43 6.36
C TYR A 61 -9.72 2.05 4.88
N GLU A 62 -8.55 1.86 4.29
CA GLU A 62 -8.38 1.46 2.88
C GLU A 62 -8.11 -0.04 2.73
N SER A 63 -7.82 -0.73 3.84
CA SER A 63 -7.58 -2.18 3.88
C SER A 63 -8.88 -2.96 4.11
N SER A 64 -8.94 -4.18 3.59
CA SER A 64 -10.03 -5.14 3.74
C SER A 64 -9.49 -6.51 4.18
N LEU A 65 -10.32 -7.56 4.16
CA LEU A 65 -9.91 -8.94 4.52
C LEU A 65 -8.81 -9.51 3.62
N GLU A 66 -8.84 -9.13 2.35
CA GLU A 66 -8.00 -9.70 1.27
C GLU A 66 -7.09 -8.63 0.66
N ARG A 67 -7.19 -7.39 1.15
CA ARG A 67 -6.42 -6.24 0.67
C ARG A 67 -5.74 -5.51 1.83
N LEU A 68 -4.42 -5.37 1.78
CA LEU A 68 -3.64 -4.57 2.72
C LEU A 68 -3.10 -3.33 2.02
N VAL A 69 -3.50 -2.16 2.48
CA VAL A 69 -2.97 -0.87 2.00
C VAL A 69 -2.17 -0.23 3.13
N GLY A 70 -0.98 0.24 2.82
CA GLY A 70 -0.09 0.76 3.85
C GLY A 70 1.13 1.46 3.31
N GLY A 71 2.10 1.66 4.18
CA GLY A 71 3.41 2.12 3.79
C GLY A 71 4.50 1.59 4.70
N VAL A 72 5.71 1.58 4.16
CA VAL A 72 6.93 1.17 4.85
C VAL A 72 7.95 2.28 4.77
N ILE A 73 8.54 2.60 5.92
CA ILE A 73 9.63 3.55 6.07
C ILE A 73 10.85 2.76 6.52
N PHE A 74 11.90 2.81 5.72
CA PHE A 74 13.19 2.20 6.02
C PHE A 74 14.02 3.14 6.91
N GLU A 75 14.97 2.57 7.67
CA GLU A 75 15.91 3.34 8.50
C GLU A 75 16.78 4.31 7.68
N ASP A 76 16.99 4.02 6.41
CA ASP A 76 17.71 4.88 5.46
C ASP A 76 16.89 6.08 4.94
N GLY A 77 15.62 6.19 5.37
CA GLY A 77 14.71 7.28 5.01
C GLY A 77 13.90 7.04 3.74
N ARG A 78 14.07 5.91 3.04
CA ARG A 78 13.20 5.55 1.91
C ARG A 78 11.80 5.25 2.43
N HIS A 79 10.80 5.80 1.74
CA HIS A 79 9.39 5.59 2.05
C HIS A 79 8.70 5.02 0.84
N TYR A 80 8.03 3.88 1.01
CA TYR A 80 7.19 3.27 -0.01
C TYR A 80 5.76 3.19 0.47
N THR A 81 4.81 3.43 -0.43
CA THR A 81 3.42 3.01 -0.26
C THR A 81 3.20 1.68 -0.94
N PHE A 82 2.32 0.85 -0.40
CA PHE A 82 2.04 -0.46 -0.96
C PHE A 82 0.55 -0.79 -0.92
N VAL A 83 0.15 -1.64 -1.87
CA VAL A 83 -1.10 -2.36 -1.91
C VAL A 83 -0.78 -3.83 -2.11
N TYR A 84 -1.22 -4.65 -1.17
CA TYR A 84 -1.21 -6.11 -1.27
C TYR A 84 -2.64 -6.59 -1.49
N GLU A 85 -2.92 -7.25 -2.60
CA GLU A 85 -4.25 -7.80 -2.94
C GLU A 85 -4.04 -9.03 -3.82
N ASP A 86 -4.82 -10.10 -3.59
CA ASP A 86 -4.76 -11.32 -4.42
C ASP A 86 -3.34 -11.91 -4.61
N GLU A 87 -2.52 -11.90 -3.54
CA GLU A 87 -1.10 -12.34 -3.55
C GLU A 87 -0.13 -11.46 -4.36
N ASP A 88 -0.61 -10.38 -4.97
CA ASP A 88 0.21 -9.38 -5.66
C ASP A 88 0.53 -8.21 -4.72
N LEU A 89 1.83 -7.92 -4.58
CA LEU A 89 2.33 -6.75 -3.86
C LEU A 89 2.80 -5.68 -4.85
N ILE A 90 2.04 -4.60 -4.94
CA ILE A 90 2.38 -3.42 -5.74
C ILE A 90 2.86 -2.32 -4.80
N TYR A 91 4.02 -1.73 -5.08
CA TYR A 91 4.58 -0.66 -4.26
C TYR A 91 5.23 0.44 -5.10
N GLU A 92 5.17 1.66 -4.58
CA GLU A 92 5.75 2.85 -5.21
C GLU A 92 6.52 3.67 -4.17
N GLU A 93 7.67 4.23 -4.56
CA GLU A 93 8.46 5.11 -3.70
C GLU A 93 7.79 6.48 -3.61
N GLU A 94 7.56 6.97 -2.39
CA GLU A 94 7.08 8.33 -2.19
C GLU A 94 8.22 9.32 -2.48
N VAL A 95 8.08 10.06 -3.57
CA VAL A 95 8.99 11.16 -3.92
C VAL A 95 8.37 12.47 -3.43
N LEU A 96 8.92 13.01 -2.33
CA LEU A 96 8.55 14.32 -1.77
C LEU A 96 8.98 15.49 -2.66
#